data_AF-A0A6A7LKB0-F1
#
_entry.id   AF-A0A6A7LKB0-F1
#
_cell.length_a   1.000
_cell.length_b   1.000
_cell.length_c   1.000
_cell.angle_alpha   90.00
_cell.angle_beta   90.00
_cell.angle_gamma   90.00
#
_symmetry.space_group_name_H-M   'P 1'
#
loop_
_entity.id
_entity.type
_entity.pdbx_description
1 polymer ?
#
loop_
_entity_poly.entity_id
_entity_poly.type
_entity_poly.pdbx_seq_one_letter_code
_entity_poly.pdbx_strand_id
1 'polypeptide(L)'
;MNKEKCKSLGIDYTKLKIGAIIGGALLYDVKKYDNITRFIRDKNRHYADANIFDSYMYGFMIKNAQRLRQPIQYSGSLGFFEVNESNLKVSRNLAISKIYYS
;
A
#
# COMPACT_ATOMS: atom_id res chain seq x y z
N MET A 1 -9.57 11.63 -7.55
CA MET A 1 -8.74 10.67 -8.31
C MET A 1 -7.88 11.43 -9.32
N ASN A 2 -6.55 11.33 -9.26
CA ASN A 2 -5.65 12.03 -10.18
C ASN A 2 -5.45 11.22 -11.48
N LYS A 3 -6.23 11.54 -12.52
CA LYS A 3 -6.26 10.81 -13.79
C LYS A 3 -4.92 10.86 -14.54
N GLU A 4 -4.25 12.01 -14.53
CA GLU A 4 -2.95 12.19 -15.20
C GLU A 4 -1.87 11.33 -14.57
N LYS A 5 -1.83 11.28 -13.23
CA LYS A 5 -0.87 10.43 -12.52
C LYS A 5 -1.11 8.95 -12.80
N CYS A 6 -2.37 8.50 -12.78
CA CYS A 6 -2.72 7.13 -13.17
C CYS A 6 -2.19 6.80 -14.57
N LYS A 7 -2.42 7.69 -15.55
CA LYS A 7 -1.89 7.51 -16.91
C LYS A 7 -0.36 7.42 -16.93
N SER A 8 0.35 8.29 -16.21
CA SER A 8 1.82 8.27 -16.13
C SER A 8 2.38 6.99 -15.50
N LEU A 9 1.60 6.32 -14.65
CA LEU A 9 1.97 5.07 -13.98
C LEU A 9 1.45 3.82 -14.70
N GLY A 10 0.83 3.97 -15.88
CA GLY A 10 0.22 2.84 -16.59
C GLY A 10 -0.99 2.23 -15.86
N ILE A 11 -1.62 2.98 -14.96
CA ILE A 11 -2.79 2.56 -14.19
C ILE A 11 -4.06 2.96 -14.93
N ASP A 12 -4.87 1.97 -15.30
CA ASP A 12 -6.22 2.19 -15.80
C ASP A 12 -7.16 2.55 -14.65
N TYR A 13 -7.41 3.84 -14.46
CA TYR A 13 -8.25 4.35 -13.38
C TYR A 13 -9.71 3.90 -13.46
N THR A 14 -10.18 3.44 -14.63
CA THR A 14 -11.56 2.95 -14.82
C THR A 14 -11.74 1.52 -14.30
N LYS A 15 -10.64 0.78 -14.12
CA LYS A 15 -10.63 -0.63 -13.66
C LYS A 15 -10.19 -0.78 -12.22
N LEU A 16 -10.10 0.32 -11.46
CA LEU A 16 -9.75 0.27 -10.05
C LEU A 16 -10.83 -0.48 -9.27
N LYS A 17 -10.40 -1.48 -8.51
CA LYS A 17 -11.28 -2.27 -7.65
C LYS A 17 -11.26 -1.66 -6.26
N ILE A 18 -12.45 -1.44 -5.71
CA ILE A 18 -12.68 -0.93 -4.34
C ILE A 18 -13.31 -2.03 -3.49
N GLY A 19 -13.18 -1.95 -2.17
CA GLY A 19 -13.74 -2.96 -1.25
C GLY A 19 -13.16 -4.36 -1.41
N ALA A 20 -11.91 -4.46 -1.87
CA ALA A 20 -11.26 -5.72 -2.16
C ALA A 20 -9.76 -5.68 -1.87
N ILE A 21 -9.21 -6.82 -1.47
CA ILE A 21 -7.77 -7.06 -1.39
C ILE A 21 -7.27 -7.35 -2.81
N ILE A 22 -6.30 -6.56 -3.28
CA ILE A 22 -5.80 -6.61 -4.67
C ILE A 22 -4.36 -7.10 -4.79
N GLY A 23 -3.69 -7.36 -3.67
CA GLY A 23 -2.26 -7.62 -3.64
C GLY A 23 -1.71 -7.74 -2.22
N GLY A 24 -0.41 -7.95 -2.14
CA GLY A 24 0.35 -7.94 -0.90
C GLY A 24 1.75 -7.39 -1.14
N ALA A 25 2.40 -6.95 -0.07
CA ALA A 25 3.80 -6.55 -0.07
C ALA A 25 4.40 -6.86 1.30
N LEU A 26 5.72 -7.02 1.35
CA LEU A 26 6.44 -7.18 2.61
C LEU A 26 6.75 -5.80 3.18
N LEU A 27 6.18 -5.49 4.34
CA LEU A 27 6.60 -4.37 5.17
C LEU A 27 7.89 -4.76 5.91
N TYR A 28 8.98 -4.00 5.74
CA TYR A 28 10.27 -4.34 6.34
C TYR A 28 10.91 -3.25 7.19
N ASP A 29 10.44 -2.01 7.09
CA ASP A 29 10.95 -0.91 7.92
C ASP A 29 9.93 0.25 7.97
N VAL A 30 10.12 1.17 8.91
CA VAL A 30 9.37 2.41 9.04
C VAL A 30 10.35 3.58 9.07
N LYS A 31 10.21 4.49 8.11
CA LYS A 31 11.02 5.70 8.05
C LYS A 31 10.27 6.89 8.64
N LYS A 32 10.85 7.56 9.63
CA LYS A 32 10.41 8.89 10.07
C LYS A 32 11.11 9.98 9.24
N TYR A 33 10.35 10.98 8.83
CA TYR A 33 10.84 12.17 8.15
C TYR A 33 10.85 13.34 9.14
N ASP A 34 12.03 13.82 9.51
CA ASP A 34 12.17 14.90 10.48
C ASP A 34 11.86 16.29 9.90
N ASN A 35 11.86 16.40 8.56
CA ASN A 35 11.56 17.64 7.85
C ASN A 35 11.04 17.39 6.44
N ILE A 36 10.41 18.43 5.89
CA ILE A 36 9.81 18.43 4.56
C ILE A 36 10.84 18.17 3.45
N THR A 37 12.08 18.61 3.60
CA THR A 37 13.13 18.39 2.60
C THR A 37 13.44 16.89 2.44
N ARG A 38 13.54 16.14 3.54
CA ARG A 38 13.74 14.68 3.51
C ARG A 38 12.54 13.96 2.92
N PHE A 39 11.32 14.45 3.20
CA PHE A 39 10.09 13.92 2.63
C PHE A 39 10.05 14.12 1.11
N ILE A 40 10.24 15.35 0.63
CA ILE A 40 10.24 15.69 -0.81
C ILE A 40 11.30 14.92 -1.59
N ARG A 41 12.48 14.68 -0.98
CA ARG A 41 13.55 13.90 -1.62
C ARG A 41 13.09 12.49 -2.02
N ASP A 42 12.14 11.93 -1.29
CA ASP A 42 11.59 10.59 -1.53
C ASP A 42 10.24 10.64 -2.28
N LYS A 43 9.86 11.79 -2.88
CA LYS A 43 8.60 11.97 -3.63
C LYS A 43 8.39 10.92 -4.72
N ASN A 44 9.47 10.46 -5.35
CA ASN A 44 9.41 9.40 -6.37
C ASN A 44 9.15 7.98 -5.79
N ARG A 45 9.28 7.80 -4.47
CA ARG A 45 9.01 6.55 -3.76
C ARG A 45 7.58 6.47 -3.24
N HIS A 46 7.07 7.54 -2.61
CA HIS A 46 5.73 7.55 -2.01
C HIS A 46 4.67 8.28 -2.86
N TYR A 47 5.07 9.05 -3.87
CA TYR A 47 4.20 9.79 -4.80
C TYR A 47 3.22 10.78 -4.15
N ALA A 48 3.48 11.19 -2.90
CA ALA A 48 2.65 12.15 -2.19
C ALA A 48 3.18 13.58 -2.35
N ASP A 49 2.28 14.55 -2.27
CA ASP A 49 2.61 15.96 -2.41
C ASP A 49 3.13 16.58 -1.11
N ALA A 50 3.90 17.65 -1.21
CA ALA A 50 4.61 18.24 -0.07
C ALA A 50 3.66 18.82 1.00
N ASN A 51 2.45 19.22 0.59
CA ASN A 51 1.44 19.82 1.46
C ASN A 51 0.83 18.86 2.49
N ILE A 52 1.07 17.54 2.37
CA ILE A 52 0.58 16.57 3.35
C ILE A 52 1.55 16.32 4.51
N PHE A 53 2.76 16.88 4.46
CA PHE A 53 3.84 16.55 5.41
C PHE A 53 3.45 16.80 6.88
N ASP A 54 2.75 17.89 7.17
CA ASP A 54 2.38 18.26 8.54
C ASP A 54 1.52 17.21 9.26
N SER A 55 0.81 16.38 8.50
CA SER A 55 -0.03 15.30 9.02
C SER A 55 0.60 13.91 8.88
N TYR A 56 1.67 13.76 8.08
CA TYR A 56 2.21 12.45 7.69
C TYR A 56 3.74 12.46 7.66
N MET A 57 4.34 12.22 8.83
CA MET A 57 5.80 12.19 9.02
C MET A 57 6.40 10.78 8.94
N TYR A 58 5.59 9.73 8.79
CA TYR A 58 6.05 8.34 8.74
C TYR A 58 5.75 7.71 7.39
N GLY A 59 6.73 7.02 6.82
CA GLY A 59 6.61 6.23 5.59
C GLY A 59 6.88 4.76 5.86
N PHE A 60 5.98 3.90 5.42
CA PHE A 60 6.17 2.45 5.44
C PHE A 60 7.07 2.01 4.28
N MET A 61 8.16 1.30 4.59
CA MET A 61 9.06 0.76 3.59
C MET A 61 8.61 -0.64 3.21
N ILE A 62 8.14 -0.79 1.97
CA ILE A 62 7.65 -2.06 1.43
C ILE A 62 8.55 -2.59 0.32
N LYS A 63 8.63 -3.91 0.18
CA LYS A 63 9.30 -4.60 -0.92
C LYS A 63 8.49 -5.79 -1.42
N ASN A 64 8.85 -6.32 -2.58
CA ASN A 64 8.20 -7.49 -3.18
C ASN A 64 6.68 -7.32 -3.34
N ALA A 65 6.24 -6.12 -3.76
CA ALA A 65 4.83 -5.87 -4.02
C ALA A 65 4.34 -6.78 -5.15
N GLN A 66 3.28 -7.54 -4.89
CA GLN A 66 2.68 -8.46 -5.83
C GLN A 66 1.18 -8.19 -5.95
N ARG A 67 0.71 -8.11 -7.18
CA ARG A 67 -0.72 -7.98 -7.48
C ARG A 67 -1.36 -9.36 -7.59
N LEU A 68 -2.52 -9.54 -6.98
CA LEU A 68 -3.33 -10.73 -7.15
C LEU A 68 -3.92 -10.78 -8.57
N ARG A 69 -3.98 -11.98 -9.16
CA ARG A 69 -4.67 -12.19 -10.44
C ARG A 69 -6.17 -11.92 -10.33
N GLN A 70 -6.76 -12.30 -9.21
CA GLN A 70 -8.17 -12.09 -8.89
C GLN A 70 -8.26 -11.34 -7.54
N PRO A 71 -8.95 -10.18 -7.49
CA PRO A 71 -9.23 -9.49 -6.23
C PRO A 71 -10.07 -10.35 -5.29
N ILE A 72 -9.81 -10.26 -3.99
CA ILE A 72 -10.60 -10.92 -2.94
C ILE A 72 -11.53 -9.88 -2.34
N GLN A 73 -12.85 -10.06 -2.46
CA GLN A 73 -13.83 -9.15 -1.86
C GLN A 73 -13.66 -9.18 -0.34
N TYR A 74 -13.45 -8.01 0.26
CA TYR A 74 -13.22 -7.89 1.70
C TYR A 74 -13.50 -6.46 2.18
N SER A 75 -14.40 -6.33 3.15
CA SER A 75 -14.68 -5.03 3.76
C SER A 75 -13.47 -4.54 4.55
N GLY A 76 -13.06 -3.30 4.30
CA GLY A 76 -11.98 -2.68 5.06
C GLY A 76 -12.33 -2.51 6.54
N SER A 77 -11.31 -2.46 7.39
CA SER A 77 -11.42 -2.13 8.81
C SER A 77 -10.41 -1.03 9.17
N LEU A 78 -10.62 -0.36 10.30
CA LEU A 78 -9.73 0.71 10.76
C LEU A 78 -8.42 0.15 11.33
N GLY A 79 -7.31 0.89 11.14
CA GLY A 79 -5.99 0.47 11.59
C GLY A 79 -5.42 -0.71 10.80
N PHE A 80 -4.37 -1.34 11.33
CA PHE A 80 -3.95 -2.66 10.85
C PHE A 80 -4.93 -3.71 11.39
N PHE A 81 -5.43 -4.56 10.51
CA PHE A 81 -6.37 -5.61 10.87
C PHE A 81 -5.97 -6.93 10.21
N GLU A 82 -6.33 -8.02 10.86
CA GLU A 82 -6.10 -9.35 10.33
C GLU A 82 -7.17 -9.72 9.29
N VAL A 83 -6.73 -10.41 8.24
CA VAL A 83 -7.62 -11.00 7.24
C VAL A 83 -7.71 -12.48 7.54
N ASN A 84 -8.92 -12.98 7.74
CA ASN A 84 -9.11 -14.41 8.01
C ASN A 84 -8.65 -15.26 6.81
N GLU A 85 -7.74 -16.21 7.07
CA GLU A 85 -7.13 -17.10 6.05
C GLU A 85 -8.15 -17.88 5.21
N SER A 86 -9.35 -18.14 5.75
CA SER A 86 -10.43 -18.77 4.99
C SER A 86 -10.90 -17.94 3.79
N ASN A 87 -10.78 -16.61 3.86
CA ASN A 87 -11.06 -15.68 2.76
C ASN A 87 -9.89 -15.60 1.76
N LEU A 88 -8.70 -16.07 2.13
CA LEU A 88 -7.47 -15.99 1.32
C LEU A 88 -7.24 -17.26 0.47
N LYS A 89 -8.17 -18.22 0.47
CA LYS A 89 -8.08 -19.57 -0.13
C LYS A 89 -7.83 -19.63 -1.66
N VAL A 90 -7.59 -18.51 -2.35
CA VAL A 90 -7.47 -18.47 -3.83
C VAL A 90 -6.08 -18.06 -4.36
N SER A 91 -5.06 -17.82 -3.52
CA SER A 91 -3.70 -17.60 -4.06
C SER A 91 -2.59 -18.19 -3.18
N ARG A 92 -2.14 -19.40 -3.53
CA ARG A 92 -1.05 -20.14 -2.86
C ARG A 92 0.35 -19.48 -2.87
N ASN A 93 0.48 -18.22 -3.31
CA ASN A 93 1.78 -17.55 -3.43
C ASN A 93 1.93 -16.27 -2.57
N LEU A 94 0.94 -15.90 -1.76
CA LEU A 94 1.12 -14.77 -0.85
C LEU A 94 1.85 -15.24 0.41
N ALA A 95 3.15 -14.99 0.48
CA ALA A 95 3.84 -14.90 1.76
C ALA A 95 3.26 -13.68 2.49
N ILE A 96 2.15 -13.88 3.20
CA ILE A 96 1.61 -12.88 4.11
C ILE A 96 2.62 -12.79 5.24
N SER A 97 3.39 -11.70 5.25
CA SER A 97 4.27 -11.39 6.36
C SER A 97 3.39 -11.20 7.59
N LYS A 98 3.39 -12.20 8.48
CA LYS A 98 2.92 -12.05 9.84
C LYS A 98 3.70 -10.89 10.44
N ILE A 99 3.02 -9.79 10.73
CA ILE A 99 3.59 -8.72 11.53
C ILE A 99 3.58 -9.25 12.97
N TYR A 100 4.67 -9.88 13.39
CA TYR A 100 4.89 -10.16 14.81
C TYR A 100 5.29 -8.85 15.47
N TYR A 101 4.46 -8.36 16.39
CA TYR A 101 4.93 -7.40 17.38
C TYR A 101 5.66 -8.20 18.47
N SER A 102 6.93 -7.86 18.71
CA SER A 102 7.71 -8.28 19.87
C SER A 102 7.50 -7.33 21.04
#